data_AF-A0A5C4XMS6-F1
#
_entry.id   AF-A0A5C4XMS6-F1
#
_cell.length_a   1.000
_cell.length_b   1.000
_cell.length_c   1.000
_cell.angle_alpha   90.00
_cell.angle_beta   90.00
_cell.angle_gamma   90.00
#
_symmetry.space_group_name_H-M   'P 1'
#
loop_
_entity.id
_entity.type
_entity.pdbx_description
1 polymer ?
#
loop_
_entity_poly.entity_id
_entity_poly.type
_entity_poly.pdbx_seq_one_letter_code
_entity_poly.pdbx_strand_id
1 'polypeptide(L)'
;MRYPKAHTLTSLVVASLLLPQPTFARDVEVCANLYRRLNSTPQVIGTSSSVRRYAQDLSALNADIRQLRIDMRRQGCGSGSIVTLGSDVDGDECRYMQDTLQRLEDERSGLTEQRNSTRSLLQPSEERVAILSAIRANNCTPSDLYIQTDLDEKERMRIRGLALPKPDEPNPDDPNSSITHLGSTSPAPAPTKEEPIQFPPDRPYDPGKRVRAVGPQFFPQEDIDLANPKSNGQQPLQQ
;
A
#
# COMPACT_ATOMS: atom_id res chain seq x y z
N MET A 1 76.58 -4.12 -49.11
CA MET A 1 75.24 -3.49 -49.18
C MET A 1 74.48 -3.75 -47.89
N ARG A 2 74.14 -2.66 -47.18
CA ARG A 2 73.00 -2.41 -46.27
C ARG A 2 72.50 -3.50 -45.30
N TYR A 3 72.86 -3.28 -44.02
CA TYR A 3 72.15 -3.39 -42.72
C TYR A 3 71.13 -4.51 -42.39
N PRO A 4 71.17 -5.00 -41.11
CA PRO A 4 70.15 -5.83 -40.47
C PRO A 4 69.04 -4.99 -39.81
N LYS A 5 67.89 -5.59 -39.47
CA LYS A 5 66.94 -5.00 -38.49
C LYS A 5 66.30 -6.05 -37.58
N ALA A 6 66.49 -5.82 -36.28
CA ALA A 6 65.80 -6.44 -35.17
C ALA A 6 64.32 -6.04 -35.14
N HIS A 7 63.44 -6.96 -34.77
CA HIS A 7 62.05 -6.66 -34.41
C HIS A 7 61.94 -6.52 -32.89
N THR A 8 62.10 -5.29 -32.42
CA THR A 8 61.60 -4.82 -31.12
C THR A 8 60.44 -3.87 -31.37
N LEU A 9 59.20 -4.27 -31.06
CA LEU A 9 58.02 -3.42 -30.81
C LEU A 9 57.04 -4.30 -30.02
N THR A 10 57.13 -4.44 -28.70
CA THR A 10 56.58 -3.52 -27.68
C THR A 10 55.42 -2.63 -28.13
N SER A 11 54.27 -2.87 -27.48
CA SER A 11 53.31 -1.84 -27.04
C SER A 11 52.49 -1.10 -28.10
N LEU A 12 51.39 -1.71 -28.53
CA LEU A 12 50.10 -1.06 -28.87
C LEU A 12 49.18 -2.24 -29.19
N VAL A 13 48.22 -2.66 -28.36
CA VAL A 13 46.83 -2.19 -28.36
C VAL A 13 46.19 -2.68 -27.05
N VAL A 14 46.14 -1.83 -26.02
CA VAL A 14 45.32 -2.02 -24.79
C VAL A 14 44.25 -0.90 -24.68
N ALA A 15 44.09 -0.09 -25.73
CA ALA A 15 43.23 1.09 -25.72
C ALA A 15 41.79 0.83 -26.20
N SER A 16 41.11 -0.21 -25.71
CA SER A 16 39.72 -0.52 -26.13
C SER A 16 38.74 -0.84 -24.99
N LEU A 17 39.09 -0.55 -23.74
CA LEU A 17 38.22 -0.80 -22.57
C LEU A 17 37.53 0.44 -21.98
N LEU A 18 37.43 1.55 -22.73
CA LEU A 18 36.46 2.62 -22.40
C LEU A 18 35.17 2.43 -23.21
N LEU A 19 34.38 1.42 -22.83
CA LEU A 19 32.96 1.46 -23.12
C LEU A 19 32.36 2.57 -22.22
N PRO A 20 31.68 3.59 -22.76
CA PRO A 20 30.87 4.47 -21.93
C PRO A 20 29.84 3.58 -21.24
N GLN A 21 29.95 3.47 -19.92
CA GLN A 21 28.84 2.97 -19.13
C GLN A 21 27.63 3.83 -19.53
N PRO A 22 26.48 3.25 -19.95
CA PRO A 22 25.26 4.03 -20.04
C PRO A 22 25.00 4.51 -18.62
N THR A 23 25.39 5.74 -18.34
CA THR A 23 24.85 6.47 -17.21
C THR A 23 23.39 6.63 -17.57
N PHE A 24 22.52 5.79 -17.00
CA PHE A 24 21.11 6.10 -16.92
C PHE A 24 21.04 7.43 -16.17
N ALA A 25 21.03 8.53 -16.93
CA ALA A 25 20.79 9.84 -16.40
C ALA A 25 19.41 9.76 -15.77
N ARG A 26 19.37 10.01 -14.47
CA ARG A 26 18.14 9.99 -13.69
C ARG A 26 17.31 11.19 -14.10
N ASP A 27 16.34 10.95 -14.99
CA ASP A 27 15.43 11.99 -15.44
C ASP A 27 14.40 12.29 -14.34
N VAL A 28 14.63 13.39 -13.64
CA VAL A 28 13.84 13.82 -12.47
C VAL A 28 12.35 13.94 -12.82
N GLU A 29 12.03 14.46 -14.00
CA GLU A 29 10.66 14.61 -14.49
C GLU A 29 9.95 13.26 -14.69
N VAL A 30 10.63 12.30 -15.34
CA VAL A 30 10.11 10.94 -15.58
C VAL A 30 9.87 10.23 -14.25
N CYS A 31 10.84 10.32 -13.34
CA CYS A 31 10.72 9.76 -12.00
C CYS A 31 9.57 10.37 -11.20
N ALA A 32 9.42 11.70 -11.23
CA ALA A 32 8.32 12.39 -10.58
C ALA A 32 6.95 11.97 -11.14
N ASN A 33 6.83 11.74 -12.46
CA ASN A 33 5.61 11.24 -13.07
C ASN A 33 5.27 9.82 -12.58
N LEU A 34 6.25 8.92 -12.56
CA LEU A 34 6.05 7.55 -12.07
C LEU A 34 5.54 7.53 -10.62
N TYR A 35 6.10 8.36 -9.73
CA TYR A 35 5.62 8.46 -8.35
C TYR A 35 4.22 9.10 -8.25
N ARG A 36 3.91 10.13 -9.05
CA ARG A 36 2.54 10.68 -9.13
C ARG A 36 1.53 9.61 -9.53
N ARG A 37 1.86 8.83 -10.56
CA ARG A 37 1.00 7.72 -11.02
C ARG A 37 0.87 6.64 -9.95
N LEU A 38 1.97 6.26 -9.29
CA LEU A 38 1.95 5.28 -8.19
C LEU A 38 1.02 5.71 -7.04
N ASN A 39 1.03 6.98 -6.68
CA ASN A 39 0.18 7.53 -5.61
C ASN A 39 -1.29 7.62 -6.03
N SER A 40 -1.57 7.78 -7.33
CA SER A 40 -2.94 7.75 -7.86
C SER A 40 -3.49 6.33 -8.02
N THR A 41 -2.63 5.31 -8.14
CA THR A 41 -3.10 3.92 -8.27
C THR A 41 -3.64 3.40 -6.94
N PRO A 42 -4.86 2.82 -6.91
CA PRO A 42 -5.39 2.21 -5.71
C PRO A 42 -4.50 1.04 -5.30
N GLN A 43 -4.20 0.98 -4.00
CA GLN A 43 -3.51 -0.16 -3.39
C GLN A 43 -4.48 -0.88 -2.46
N VAL A 44 -4.44 -2.21 -2.49
CA VAL A 44 -5.21 -3.04 -1.56
C VAL A 44 -4.51 -2.99 -0.20
N ILE A 45 -4.93 -2.07 0.67
CA ILE A 45 -4.40 -1.94 2.04
C ILE A 45 -5.25 -2.82 2.96
N GLY A 46 -4.72 -4.00 3.29
CA GLY A 46 -5.24 -4.82 4.37
C GLY A 46 -5.37 -6.28 4.01
N THR A 47 -4.99 -7.14 4.97
CA THR A 47 -5.44 -8.53 4.98
C THR A 47 -6.97 -8.48 5.03
N SER A 48 -7.62 -8.82 3.92
CA SER A 48 -9.07 -8.82 3.89
C SER A 48 -9.59 -9.74 5.02
N SER A 49 -10.68 -9.35 5.67
CA SER A 49 -11.37 -10.21 6.65
C SER A 49 -11.65 -11.60 6.06
N SER A 50 -11.87 -11.68 4.75
CA SER A 50 -12.01 -12.93 3.99
C SER A 50 -10.75 -13.80 4.02
N VAL A 51 -9.53 -13.24 3.88
CA VAL A 51 -8.29 -14.03 3.93
C VAL A 51 -8.10 -14.68 5.30
N ARG A 52 -8.41 -13.95 6.39
CA ARG A 52 -8.32 -14.51 7.75
C ARG A 52 -9.34 -15.63 7.97
N ARG A 53 -10.57 -15.44 7.49
CA ARG A 53 -11.62 -16.47 7.55
C ARG A 53 -11.20 -17.74 6.80
N TYR A 54 -10.75 -17.61 5.55
CA TYR A 54 -10.24 -18.77 4.79
C TYR A 54 -9.08 -19.47 5.48
N ALA A 55 -8.18 -18.73 6.14
CA ALA A 55 -7.09 -19.34 6.90
C ALA A 55 -7.60 -20.13 8.12
N GLN A 56 -8.60 -19.61 8.83
CA GLN A 56 -9.24 -20.31 9.96
C GLN A 56 -9.96 -21.58 9.49
N ASP A 57 -10.79 -21.47 8.46
CA ASP A 57 -11.58 -22.60 7.94
C ASP A 57 -10.67 -23.70 7.38
N LEU A 58 -9.63 -23.34 6.62
CA LEU A 58 -8.65 -24.32 6.14
C LEU A 58 -7.88 -24.98 7.29
N SER A 59 -7.59 -24.25 8.36
CA SER A 59 -6.92 -24.81 9.54
C SER A 59 -7.81 -25.80 10.27
N ALA A 60 -9.10 -25.49 10.40
CA ALA A 60 -10.11 -26.38 10.96
C ALA A 60 -10.22 -27.68 10.12
N LEU A 61 -10.43 -27.56 8.81
CA LEU A 61 -10.51 -28.72 7.91
C LEU A 61 -9.24 -29.58 7.94
N ASN A 62 -8.05 -28.97 7.97
CA ASN A 62 -6.79 -29.72 8.08
C ASN A 62 -6.66 -30.46 9.42
N ALA A 63 -7.18 -29.89 10.51
CA ALA A 63 -7.21 -30.54 11.82
C ALA A 63 -8.19 -31.73 11.80
N ASP A 64 -9.38 -31.55 11.23
CA ASP A 64 -10.41 -32.59 11.12
C ASP A 64 -9.94 -33.76 10.24
N ILE A 65 -9.35 -33.48 9.07
CA ILE A 65 -8.75 -34.50 8.19
C ILE A 65 -7.67 -35.28 8.95
N ARG A 66 -6.80 -34.58 9.69
CA ARG A 66 -5.74 -35.23 10.47
C ARG A 66 -6.34 -36.12 11.55
N GLN A 67 -7.34 -35.63 12.26
CA GLN A 67 -8.02 -36.36 13.33
C GLN A 67 -8.71 -37.61 12.78
N LEU A 68 -9.49 -37.47 11.70
CA LEU A 68 -10.17 -38.58 11.05
C LEU A 68 -9.17 -39.64 10.56
N ARG A 69 -8.05 -39.25 9.95
CA ARG A 69 -6.99 -40.19 9.55
C ARG A 69 -6.33 -40.91 10.72
N ILE A 70 -6.31 -40.31 11.92
CA ILE A 70 -5.85 -40.98 13.14
C ILE A 70 -6.90 -41.99 13.59
N ASP A 71 -8.17 -41.60 13.60
CA ASP A 71 -9.27 -42.47 14.01
C ASP A 71 -9.44 -43.66 13.06
N MET A 72 -9.33 -43.45 11.75
CA MET A 72 -9.29 -44.52 10.75
C MET A 72 -8.18 -45.53 11.03
N ARG A 73 -6.98 -45.05 11.41
CA ARG A 73 -5.86 -45.95 11.75
C ARG A 73 -6.11 -46.73 13.04
N ARG A 74 -6.77 -46.12 14.03
CA ARG A 74 -7.13 -46.77 15.30
C ARG A 74 -8.17 -47.86 15.11
N GLN A 75 -9.11 -47.64 14.20
CA GLN A 75 -10.19 -48.57 13.88
C GLN A 75 -9.81 -49.61 12.82
N GLY A 76 -8.58 -49.57 12.29
CA GLY A 76 -8.12 -50.49 11.25
C GLY A 76 -8.58 -50.14 9.82
N CYS A 77 -9.26 -49.02 9.63
CA CYS A 77 -9.73 -48.51 8.33
C CYS A 77 -8.65 -47.81 7.49
N GLY A 78 -7.36 -48.04 7.76
CA GLY A 78 -6.24 -47.32 7.13
C GLY A 78 -6.07 -47.64 5.64
N SER A 79 -5.68 -46.64 4.84
CA SER A 79 -5.47 -46.77 3.38
C SER A 79 -4.23 -47.60 2.97
N GLY A 80 -3.60 -48.28 3.92
CA GLY A 80 -2.42 -49.10 3.68
C GLY A 80 -2.80 -50.56 3.82
N SER A 81 -2.46 -51.37 2.80
CA SER A 81 -2.56 -52.82 2.78
C SER A 81 -1.93 -53.44 4.05
N ILE A 82 -2.71 -53.54 5.11
CA ILE A 82 -2.42 -54.41 6.24
C ILE A 82 -3.47 -55.50 6.17
N VAL A 83 -3.01 -56.70 5.81
CA VAL A 83 -3.85 -57.90 5.77
C VAL A 83 -4.23 -58.19 7.21
N THR A 84 -5.42 -57.75 7.63
CA THR A 84 -5.99 -58.14 8.91
C THR A 84 -6.51 -59.57 8.77
N LEU A 85 -5.69 -60.54 9.20
CA LEU A 85 -6.18 -61.87 9.52
C LEU A 85 -7.14 -61.75 10.72
N GLY A 86 -8.44 -61.85 10.46
CA GLY A 86 -9.42 -62.24 11.48
C GLY A 86 -10.05 -61.13 12.33
N SER A 87 -10.34 -59.96 11.78
CA SER A 87 -11.34 -59.08 12.38
C SER A 87 -12.30 -58.59 11.32
N ASP A 88 -13.54 -59.08 11.39
CA ASP A 88 -14.70 -58.55 10.68
C ASP A 88 -15.03 -57.18 11.29
N VAL A 89 -14.15 -56.19 11.08
CA VAL A 89 -14.44 -54.81 11.44
C VAL A 89 -15.46 -54.33 10.43
N ASP A 90 -16.65 -53.98 10.92
CA ASP A 90 -17.82 -53.54 10.16
C ASP A 90 -17.42 -52.70 8.94
N GLY A 91 -17.47 -53.33 7.76
CA GLY A 91 -17.04 -52.70 6.50
C GLY A 91 -17.79 -51.39 6.19
N ASP A 92 -18.99 -51.24 6.76
CA ASP A 92 -19.79 -50.01 6.66
C ASP A 92 -19.24 -48.85 7.50
N GLU A 93 -18.66 -49.09 8.70
CA GLU A 93 -18.03 -48.04 9.52
C GLU A 93 -16.80 -47.48 8.78
N CYS A 94 -15.93 -48.38 8.29
CA CYS A 94 -14.77 -47.96 7.52
C CYS A 94 -15.13 -47.25 6.22
N ARG A 95 -16.19 -47.68 5.54
CA ARG A 95 -16.71 -47.00 4.34
C ARG A 95 -17.22 -45.61 4.67
N TYR A 96 -17.97 -45.45 5.76
CA TYR A 96 -18.43 -44.14 6.24
C TYR A 96 -17.27 -43.19 6.55
N MET A 97 -16.21 -43.66 7.19
CA MET A 97 -15.02 -42.84 7.47
C MET A 97 -14.28 -42.44 6.20
N GLN A 98 -14.17 -43.34 5.22
CA GLN A 98 -13.56 -43.06 3.92
C GLN A 98 -14.37 -42.01 3.14
N ASP A 99 -15.69 -42.16 3.08
CA ASP A 99 -16.60 -41.19 2.45
C ASP A 99 -16.51 -39.82 3.14
N THR A 100 -16.42 -39.81 4.47
CA THR A 100 -16.24 -38.58 5.26
C THR A 100 -14.90 -37.92 4.96
N LEU A 101 -13.81 -38.70 4.84
CA LEU A 101 -12.49 -38.18 4.49
C LEU A 101 -12.51 -37.54 3.09
N GLN A 102 -13.09 -38.23 2.12
CA GLN A 102 -13.21 -37.70 0.76
C GLN A 102 -13.98 -36.38 0.74
N ARG A 103 -15.11 -36.31 1.45
CA ARG A 103 -15.91 -35.07 1.56
C ARG A 103 -15.11 -33.91 2.16
N LEU A 104 -14.35 -34.15 3.23
CA LEU A 104 -13.52 -33.11 3.86
C LEU A 104 -12.37 -32.67 2.95
N GLU A 105 -11.76 -33.60 2.21
CA GLU A 105 -10.71 -33.29 1.24
C GLU A 105 -11.25 -32.46 0.06
N ASP A 106 -12.44 -32.83 -0.45
CA ASP A 106 -13.13 -32.10 -1.50
C ASP A 106 -13.50 -30.69 -1.04
N GLU A 107 -14.08 -30.54 0.16
CA GLU A 107 -14.41 -29.24 0.76
C GLU A 107 -13.15 -28.36 0.91
N ARG A 108 -12.06 -28.94 1.44
CA ARG A 108 -10.77 -28.26 1.59
C ARG A 108 -10.21 -27.81 0.24
N SER A 109 -10.36 -28.63 -0.81
CA SER A 109 -9.92 -28.28 -2.16
C SER A 109 -10.72 -27.11 -2.73
N GLY A 110 -12.05 -27.13 -2.59
CA GLY A 110 -12.93 -26.03 -3.02
C GLY A 110 -12.61 -24.73 -2.29
N LEU A 111 -12.37 -24.80 -0.97
CA LEU A 111 -12.01 -23.62 -0.18
C LEU A 111 -10.63 -23.06 -0.55
N THR A 112 -9.69 -23.94 -0.91
CA THR A 112 -8.38 -23.55 -1.41
C THR A 112 -8.48 -22.79 -2.73
N GLU A 113 -9.35 -23.22 -3.63
CA GLU A 113 -9.62 -22.56 -4.90
C GLU A 113 -10.27 -21.19 -4.72
N GLN A 114 -11.33 -21.10 -3.89
CA GLN A 114 -11.99 -19.83 -3.56
C GLN A 114 -11.05 -18.83 -2.89
N ARG A 115 -10.18 -19.30 -1.99
CA ARG A 115 -9.13 -18.46 -1.41
C ARG A 115 -8.19 -17.94 -2.49
N ASN A 116 -7.77 -18.79 -3.43
CA ASN A 116 -6.85 -18.39 -4.50
C ASN A 116 -7.48 -17.36 -5.44
N SER A 117 -8.76 -17.53 -5.82
CA SER A 117 -9.49 -16.56 -6.64
C SER A 117 -9.64 -15.23 -5.91
N THR A 118 -10.02 -15.26 -4.62
CA THR A 118 -10.09 -14.06 -3.79
C THR A 118 -8.73 -13.38 -3.67
N ARG A 119 -7.66 -14.14 -3.48
CA ARG A 119 -6.28 -13.60 -3.40
C ARG A 119 -5.87 -12.95 -4.71
N SER A 120 -6.32 -13.45 -5.87
CA SER A 120 -6.07 -12.82 -7.17
C SER A 120 -6.65 -11.41 -7.24
N LEU A 121 -7.82 -11.18 -6.65
CA LEU A 121 -8.45 -9.85 -6.57
C LEU A 121 -7.71 -8.89 -5.63
N LEU A 122 -6.96 -9.44 -4.67
CA LEU A 122 -6.12 -8.66 -3.74
C LEU A 122 -4.73 -8.37 -4.29
N GLN A 123 -4.35 -8.96 -5.43
CA GLN A 123 -3.04 -8.66 -6.02
C GLN A 123 -3.00 -7.19 -6.45
N PRO A 124 -1.85 -6.52 -6.31
CA PRO A 124 -1.68 -5.18 -6.87
C PRO A 124 -2.03 -5.23 -8.35
N SER A 125 -2.74 -4.20 -8.84
CA SER A 125 -3.08 -4.12 -10.26
C SER A 125 -1.81 -4.26 -11.11
N GLU A 126 -1.94 -4.90 -12.28
CA GLU A 126 -0.82 -5.04 -13.22
C GLU A 126 -0.15 -3.69 -13.51
N GLU A 127 -0.95 -2.63 -13.60
CA GLU A 127 -0.49 -1.25 -13.74
C GLU A 127 0.44 -0.83 -12.59
N ARG A 128 0.07 -1.09 -11.33
CA ARG A 128 0.91 -0.75 -10.18
C ARG A 128 2.24 -1.50 -10.21
N VAL A 129 2.21 -2.78 -10.59
CA VAL A 129 3.43 -3.60 -10.75
C VAL A 129 4.31 -3.03 -11.87
N ALA A 130 3.73 -2.64 -13.00
CA ALA A 130 4.45 -2.00 -14.10
C ALA A 130 5.10 -0.69 -13.66
N ILE A 131 4.38 0.18 -12.94
CA ILE A 131 4.93 1.44 -12.42
C ILE A 131 6.10 1.19 -11.47
N LEU A 132 5.96 0.25 -10.51
CA LEU A 132 7.04 -0.10 -9.59
C LEU A 132 8.27 -0.67 -10.31
N SER A 133 8.06 -1.45 -11.39
CA SER A 133 9.14 -1.96 -12.22
C SER A 133 9.87 -0.84 -12.97
N ALA A 134 9.13 0.14 -13.49
CA ALA A 134 9.68 1.30 -14.18
C ALA A 134 10.48 2.21 -13.21
N ILE A 135 10.00 2.40 -11.98
CA ILE A 135 10.72 3.12 -10.92
C ILE A 135 12.08 2.46 -10.67
N ARG A 136 12.12 1.12 -10.57
CA ARG A 136 13.36 0.37 -10.36
C ARG A 136 14.28 0.46 -11.58
N ALA A 137 13.75 0.33 -12.79
CA ALA A 137 14.53 0.39 -14.03
C ALA A 137 15.22 1.75 -14.24
N ASN A 138 14.57 2.84 -13.82
CA ASN A 138 15.10 4.20 -13.92
C ASN A 138 15.88 4.66 -12.68
N ASN A 139 16.09 3.78 -11.69
CA ASN A 139 16.73 4.10 -10.41
C ASN A 139 16.15 5.36 -9.73
N CYS A 140 14.83 5.54 -9.84
CA CYS A 140 14.15 6.69 -9.25
C CYS A 140 14.16 6.59 -7.72
N THR A 141 14.21 7.74 -7.05
CA THR A 141 14.06 7.81 -5.59
C THR A 141 12.92 8.77 -5.23
N PRO A 142 12.29 8.63 -4.05
CA PRO A 142 11.19 9.52 -3.66
C PRO A 142 11.59 11.00 -3.65
N SER A 143 12.88 11.31 -3.53
CA SER A 143 13.39 12.68 -3.63
C SER A 143 13.19 13.33 -5.00
N ASP A 144 13.09 12.56 -6.09
CA ASP A 144 12.81 13.10 -7.43
C ASP A 144 11.49 13.84 -7.50
N LEU A 145 10.48 13.31 -6.79
CA LEU A 145 9.17 13.93 -6.73
C LEU A 145 9.25 15.31 -6.08
N TYR A 146 9.95 15.43 -4.95
CA TYR A 146 10.12 16.69 -4.25
C TYR A 146 10.93 17.71 -5.06
N ILE A 147 12.00 17.26 -5.73
CA ILE A 147 12.81 18.14 -6.59
C ILE A 147 11.95 18.69 -7.73
N GLN A 148 11.15 17.85 -8.39
CA GLN A 148 10.30 18.30 -9.48
C GLN A 148 9.22 19.27 -9.00
N THR A 149 8.57 19.00 -7.86
CA THR A 149 7.55 19.91 -7.33
C THR A 149 8.12 21.30 -7.02
N ASP A 150 9.33 21.37 -6.48
CA ASP A 150 10.01 22.63 -6.20
C ASP A 150 10.35 23.42 -7.48
N LEU A 151 10.73 22.70 -8.55
CA LEU A 151 11.01 23.31 -9.85
C LEU A 151 9.72 23.86 -10.47
N ASP A 152 8.65 23.07 -10.50
CA ASP A 152 7.34 23.47 -11.00
C ASP A 152 6.79 24.69 -10.23
N GLU A 153 7.00 24.76 -8.91
CA GLU A 153 6.59 25.90 -8.09
C GLU A 153 7.39 27.16 -8.43
N LYS A 154 8.71 27.04 -8.59
CA LYS A 154 9.57 28.16 -9.03
C LYS A 154 9.17 28.67 -10.42
N GLU A 155 8.81 27.79 -11.35
CA GLU A 155 8.31 28.18 -12.66
C GLU A 155 6.96 28.90 -12.57
N ARG A 156 6.02 28.38 -11.76
CA ARG A 156 4.75 29.06 -11.50
C ARG A 156 4.95 30.46 -10.91
N MET A 157 5.92 30.62 -10.00
CA MET A 157 6.26 31.93 -9.45
C MET A 157 6.84 32.88 -10.50
N ARG A 158 7.63 32.38 -11.45
CA ARG A 158 8.20 33.19 -12.56
C ARG A 158 7.15 33.68 -13.55
N ILE A 159 6.08 32.92 -13.77
CA ILE A 159 5.02 33.26 -14.74
C ILE A 159 4.00 34.29 -14.17
N ARG A 160 4.03 34.58 -12.86
CA ARG A 160 3.19 35.62 -12.22
C ARG A 160 3.67 37.06 -12.50
N GLY A 161 4.08 37.30 -13.75
CA GLY A 161 4.51 38.59 -14.31
C GLY A 161 3.43 39.34 -15.10
N LEU A 162 2.16 38.90 -15.13
CA LEU A 162 1.07 39.85 -15.38
C LEU A 162 0.83 40.62 -14.08
N ALA A 163 1.63 41.66 -13.86
CA ALA A 163 1.28 42.69 -12.90
C ALA A 163 -0.08 43.27 -13.33
N LEU A 164 -1.10 43.16 -12.46
CA LEU A 164 -2.27 44.01 -12.61
C LEU A 164 -1.78 45.47 -12.66
N PRO A 165 -2.25 46.30 -13.60
CA PRO A 165 -2.02 47.73 -13.54
C PRO A 165 -2.42 48.21 -12.15
N LYS A 166 -1.50 48.86 -11.44
CA LYS A 166 -1.85 49.53 -10.18
C LYS A 166 -2.90 50.60 -10.55
N PRO A 167 -4.05 50.67 -9.85
CA PRO A 167 -5.15 51.56 -10.24
C PRO A 167 -4.83 53.06 -10.10
N ASP A 168 -3.65 53.45 -9.60
CA ASP A 168 -3.39 54.83 -9.16
C ASP A 168 -2.15 55.50 -9.79
N GLU A 169 -1.63 55.02 -10.92
CA GLU A 169 -0.59 55.75 -11.68
C GLU A 169 -1.24 56.42 -12.91
N PRO A 170 -1.34 57.76 -12.95
CA PRO A 170 -1.86 58.46 -14.12
C PRO A 170 -0.80 58.45 -15.23
N ASN A 171 -1.02 57.66 -16.28
CA ASN A 171 -0.24 57.73 -17.51
C ASN A 171 -0.72 58.94 -18.34
N PRO A 172 0.11 59.96 -18.62
CA PRO A 172 -0.38 61.17 -19.30
C PRO A 172 -0.65 61.01 -20.79
N ASP A 173 -0.17 59.94 -21.44
CA ASP A 173 -0.17 59.87 -22.90
C ASP A 173 -0.52 58.47 -23.41
N ASP A 174 -1.82 58.19 -23.62
CA ASP A 174 -2.26 57.11 -24.52
C ASP A 174 -3.67 57.43 -25.10
N PRO A 175 -3.77 58.13 -26.24
CA PRO A 175 -5.06 58.43 -26.87
C PRO A 175 -5.69 57.25 -27.64
N ASN A 176 -5.24 56.00 -27.45
CA ASN A 176 -5.71 54.85 -28.23
C ASN A 176 -5.90 53.55 -27.42
N SER A 177 -6.41 53.60 -26.18
CA SER A 177 -6.93 52.37 -25.54
C SER A 177 -8.40 52.14 -25.95
N SER A 178 -8.59 51.30 -26.96
CA SER A 178 -9.91 50.74 -27.31
C SER A 178 -10.29 49.70 -26.26
N ILE A 179 -10.76 50.14 -25.10
CA ILE A 179 -11.38 49.24 -24.13
C ILE A 179 -12.81 48.99 -24.60
N THR A 180 -13.01 47.85 -25.26
CA THR A 180 -14.35 47.33 -25.53
C THR A 180 -14.95 46.91 -24.18
N HIS A 181 -15.77 47.76 -23.59
CA HIS A 181 -16.58 47.38 -22.45
C HIS A 181 -17.65 46.38 -22.92
N LEU A 182 -17.39 45.08 -22.74
CA LEU A 182 -18.47 44.10 -22.75
C LEU A 182 -19.30 44.31 -21.50
N GLY A 183 -20.28 45.20 -21.60
CA GLY A 183 -21.31 45.36 -20.59
C GLY A 183 -22.09 44.06 -20.47
N SER A 184 -21.73 43.19 -19.52
CA SER A 184 -22.64 42.16 -19.05
C SER A 184 -23.70 42.85 -18.18
N THR A 185 -24.78 43.32 -18.80
CA THR A 185 -26.04 43.58 -18.10
C THR A 185 -26.60 42.25 -17.62
N SER A 186 -26.14 41.81 -16.46
CA SER A 186 -26.93 41.05 -15.51
C SER A 186 -26.22 41.10 -14.17
N PRO A 187 -26.84 41.59 -13.08
CA PRO A 187 -26.29 41.41 -11.76
C PRO A 187 -26.40 39.92 -11.44
N ALA A 188 -25.29 39.20 -11.58
CA ALA A 188 -25.16 37.93 -10.88
C ALA A 188 -25.37 38.25 -9.39
N PRO A 189 -26.25 37.52 -8.67
CA PRO A 189 -26.36 37.70 -7.24
C PRO A 189 -24.96 37.52 -6.66
N ALA A 190 -24.55 38.48 -5.81
CA ALA A 190 -23.27 38.44 -5.14
C ALA A 190 -23.03 37.01 -4.60
N PRO A 191 -21.79 36.48 -4.69
CA PRO A 191 -21.48 35.27 -3.94
C PRO A 191 -21.88 35.55 -2.50
N THR A 192 -22.86 34.81 -2.00
CA THR A 192 -23.27 34.88 -0.61
C THR A 192 -21.98 34.74 0.18
N LYS A 193 -21.59 35.83 0.86
CA LYS A 193 -20.49 35.83 1.80
C LYS A 193 -20.75 34.65 2.71
N GLU A 194 -19.99 33.56 2.52
CA GLU A 194 -20.13 32.37 3.32
C GLU A 194 -19.90 32.82 4.75
N GLU A 195 -20.97 32.78 5.55
CA GLU A 195 -20.88 33.16 6.94
C GLU A 195 -19.81 32.28 7.57
N PRO A 196 -18.89 32.87 8.37
CA PRO A 196 -17.93 32.08 9.11
C PRO A 196 -18.67 30.95 9.82
N ILE A 197 -18.26 29.71 9.59
CA ILE A 197 -18.84 28.54 10.26
C ILE A 197 -18.76 28.81 11.77
N GLN A 198 -19.88 29.18 12.39
CA GLN A 198 -19.97 29.31 13.82
C GLN A 198 -19.97 27.91 14.38
N PHE A 199 -18.81 27.48 14.89
CA PHE A 199 -18.77 26.31 15.75
C PHE A 199 -19.74 26.57 16.91
N PRO A 200 -20.66 25.62 17.22
CA PRO A 200 -21.49 25.73 18.40
C PRO A 200 -20.58 25.99 19.61
N PRO A 201 -20.96 26.89 20.54
CA PRO A 201 -20.14 27.16 21.71
C PRO A 201 -19.89 25.85 22.45
N ASP A 202 -18.65 25.67 22.93
CA ASP A 202 -18.27 24.50 23.71
C ASP A 202 -19.24 24.34 24.86
N ARG A 203 -19.88 23.16 24.94
CA ARG A 203 -20.82 22.86 26.02
C ARG A 203 -20.03 22.85 27.33
N PRO A 204 -20.45 23.57 28.37
CA PRO A 204 -19.78 23.51 29.67
C PRO A 204 -19.67 22.06 30.14
N TYR A 205 -18.44 21.63 30.43
CA TYR A 205 -18.18 20.28 30.92
C TYR A 205 -18.86 20.09 32.27
N ASP A 206 -19.88 19.23 32.31
CA ASP A 206 -20.62 18.87 33.52
C ASP A 206 -20.14 17.50 34.00
N PRO A 207 -19.31 17.42 35.06
CA PRO A 207 -18.77 16.15 35.57
C PRO A 207 -19.86 15.24 36.16
N GLY A 208 -21.07 15.77 36.44
CA GLY A 208 -22.21 14.98 36.91
C GLY A 208 -22.87 14.14 35.81
N LYS A 209 -22.65 14.48 34.53
CA LYS A 209 -23.19 13.75 33.38
C LYS A 209 -22.18 12.72 32.89
N ARG A 210 -22.38 11.46 33.27
CA ARG A 210 -21.55 10.34 32.80
C ARG A 210 -21.66 10.18 31.28
N VAL A 211 -20.57 10.47 30.57
CA VAL A 211 -20.42 10.15 29.16
C VAL A 211 -20.28 8.63 29.03
N ARG A 212 -21.01 8.01 28.10
CA ARG A 212 -20.86 6.58 27.81
C ARG A 212 -19.51 6.37 27.14
N ALA A 213 -18.55 5.79 27.85
CA ALA A 213 -17.28 5.39 27.26
C ALA A 213 -17.53 4.24 26.26
N VAL A 214 -17.34 4.52 24.97
CA VAL A 214 -17.38 3.51 23.91
C VAL A 214 -15.95 3.09 23.60
N GLY A 215 -15.57 1.88 24.01
CA GLY A 215 -14.25 1.32 23.78
C GLY A 215 -13.67 0.61 25.00
N PRO A 216 -12.55 -0.12 24.84
CA PRO A 216 -11.88 -0.76 25.95
C PRO A 216 -11.38 0.29 26.97
N GLN A 217 -11.56 -0.02 28.26
CA GLN A 217 -11.16 0.84 29.36
C GLN A 217 -9.63 0.75 29.53
N PHE A 218 -8.91 1.80 29.14
CA PHE A 218 -7.44 1.82 29.27
C PHE A 218 -6.94 2.27 30.64
N PHE A 219 -7.76 2.99 31.41
CA PHE A 219 -7.36 3.53 32.72
C PHE A 219 -7.97 2.71 33.87
N PRO A 220 -7.14 2.26 34.84
CA PRO A 220 -7.66 1.67 36.07
C PRO A 220 -8.44 2.72 36.85
N GLN A 221 -9.40 2.29 37.67
CA GLN A 221 -10.32 3.17 38.40
C GLN A 221 -9.69 3.78 39.68
N GLU A 222 -8.38 3.69 39.82
CA GLU A 222 -7.62 4.16 40.98
C GLU A 222 -7.06 5.56 40.71
N ASP A 223 -6.89 6.36 41.76
CA ASP A 223 -6.30 7.70 41.67
C ASP A 223 -4.80 7.60 41.34
N ILE A 224 -4.44 7.84 40.06
CA ILE A 224 -3.05 7.85 39.59
C ILE A 224 -2.46 9.26 39.79
N ASP A 225 -1.32 9.34 40.48
CA ASP A 225 -0.52 10.57 40.56
C ASP A 225 0.14 10.87 39.20
N LEU A 226 -0.41 11.84 38.46
CA LEU A 226 0.12 12.28 37.16
C LEU A 226 1.42 13.10 37.28
N ALA A 227 1.72 13.66 38.45
CA ALA A 227 2.92 14.47 38.63
C ALA A 227 4.18 13.62 38.80
N ASN A 228 4.03 12.41 39.36
CA ASN A 228 5.12 11.47 39.56
C ASN A 228 4.78 10.09 38.96
N PRO A 229 4.92 9.92 37.63
CA PRO A 229 4.47 8.72 36.93
C PRO A 229 5.32 7.46 37.19
N LYS A 230 6.34 7.54 38.05
CA LYS A 230 7.11 6.37 38.47
C LYS A 230 6.35 5.66 39.59
N SER A 231 5.82 4.48 39.31
CA SER A 231 5.33 3.58 40.35
C SER A 231 6.47 3.24 41.33
N ASN A 232 6.18 3.13 42.62
CA ASN A 232 7.14 2.69 43.65
C ASN A 232 7.53 1.19 43.54
N GLY A 233 7.34 0.58 42.38
CA GLY A 233 7.57 -0.85 42.14
C GLY A 233 7.67 -1.17 40.65
N GLN A 234 8.12 -2.40 40.35
CA GLN A 234 8.30 -2.88 38.98
C GLN A 234 6.96 -2.91 38.24
N GLN A 235 6.94 -2.39 37.00
CA GLN A 235 5.76 -2.41 36.16
C GLN A 235 5.38 -3.86 35.82
N PRO A 236 4.09 -4.23 35.90
CA PRO A 236 3.65 -5.58 35.56
C PRO A 236 3.91 -5.87 34.07
N LEU A 237 4.41 -7.07 33.76
CA LEU A 237 4.54 -7.54 32.39
C LEU A 237 3.14 -7.66 31.76
N GLN A 238 2.94 -7.06 30.59
CA GLN A 238 1.71 -7.24 29.83
C GLN A 238 1.69 -8.65 29.23
N GLN A 239 0.58 -9.37 29.47
CA GLN A 239 0.26 -10.66 28.85
C GLN A 239 -0.40 -10.44 27.49
#